data_AF-A0A5C8TI00-F1
#
_entry.id   AF-A0A5C8TI00-F1
#
_cell.length_a   1.000
_cell.length_b   1.000
_cell.length_c   1.000
_cell.angle_alpha   90.00
_cell.angle_beta   90.00
_cell.angle_gamma   90.00
#
_symmetry.space_group_name_H-M   'P 1'
#
loop_
_entity.id
_entity.type
_entity.pdbx_description
1 polymer ?
#
loop_
_entity_poly.entity_id
_entity_poly.type
_entity_poly.pdbx_seq_one_letter_code
_entity_poly.pdbx_strand_id
1 'polypeptide(L)'
;MADKIEITDTVAVAGERICSIIERIERVEEEIKDLMEAKKEIFAEAKGEGLDVKILKEILKIRKQDKDERDEHETLLDVYLRAMDAPSSAPLAEAA
;
A
#
# COMPACT_ATOMS: atom_id res chain seq x y z
N MET A 1 55.27 0.22 5.54
CA MET A 1 54.86 -0.95 4.74
C MET A 1 53.71 -1.74 5.38
N ALA A 2 53.42 -1.60 6.68
CA ALA A 2 52.28 -2.25 7.34
C ALA A 2 50.90 -1.69 6.93
N ASP A 3 50.76 -0.36 6.77
CA ASP A 3 49.46 0.28 6.43
C ASP A 3 48.82 -0.17 5.12
N LYS A 4 49.61 -0.58 4.11
CA LYS A 4 49.07 -0.89 2.78
C LYS A 4 48.38 -2.27 2.73
N ILE A 5 48.78 -3.18 3.62
CA ILE A 5 48.26 -4.55 3.69
C ILE A 5 46.92 -4.58 4.46
N GLU A 6 46.81 -3.79 5.54
CA GLU A 6 45.57 -3.72 6.34
C GLU A 6 44.38 -3.08 5.59
N ILE A 7 44.64 -2.08 4.73
CA ILE A 7 43.59 -1.44 3.91
C ILE A 7 43.09 -2.40 2.81
N THR A 8 43.97 -3.20 2.20
CA THR A 8 43.54 -4.15 1.15
C THR A 8 42.72 -5.30 1.70
N ASP A 9 43.07 -5.82 2.88
CA ASP A 9 42.34 -6.92 3.52
C ASP A 9 40.97 -6.45 4.03
N THR A 10 40.90 -5.25 4.60
CA THR A 10 39.60 -4.65 5.02
C THR A 10 38.69 -4.33 3.84
N VAL A 11 39.23 -3.85 2.71
CA VAL A 11 38.47 -3.62 1.48
C VAL A 11 37.98 -4.94 0.86
N ALA A 12 38.78 -6.01 0.91
CA ALA A 12 38.38 -7.33 0.44
C ALA A 12 37.21 -7.90 1.26
N VAL A 13 37.31 -7.87 2.60
CA VAL A 13 36.24 -8.32 3.51
C VAL A 13 34.97 -7.46 3.35
N ALA A 14 35.12 -6.15 3.14
CA ALA A 14 33.99 -5.27 2.85
C ALA A 14 33.34 -5.62 1.50
N GLY A 15 34.13 -5.94 0.48
CA GLY A 15 33.67 -6.37 -0.83
C GLY A 15 32.84 -7.65 -0.79
N GLU A 16 33.33 -8.69 -0.11
CA GLU A 16 32.59 -9.96 0.08
C GLU A 16 31.24 -9.74 0.76
N ARG A 17 31.20 -8.87 1.79
CA ARG A 17 29.97 -8.52 2.49
C ARG A 17 28.99 -7.75 1.60
N ILE A 18 29.48 -6.83 0.77
CA ILE A 18 28.67 -6.09 -0.19
C ILE A 18 28.07 -7.06 -1.21
N CYS A 19 28.87 -7.95 -1.82
CA CYS A 19 28.38 -8.96 -2.76
C CYS A 19 27.28 -9.83 -2.13
N SER A 20 27.50 -10.32 -0.90
CA SER A 20 26.49 -11.12 -0.20
C SER A 20 25.17 -10.36 0.04
N ILE A 21 25.23 -9.06 0.33
CA ILE A 21 24.03 -8.23 0.50
C ILE A 21 23.30 -8.08 -0.84
N ILE A 22 24.02 -7.79 -1.92
CA ILE A 22 23.46 -7.62 -3.26
C ILE A 22 22.78 -8.91 -3.74
N GLU A 23 23.45 -10.05 -3.65
CA GLU A 23 22.88 -11.35 -4.05
C GLU A 23 21.58 -11.68 -3.29
N ARG A 24 21.52 -11.31 -2.00
CA ARG A 24 20.31 -11.49 -1.19
C ARG A 24 19.19 -10.56 -1.63
N ILE A 25 19.50 -9.32 -1.99
CA ILE A 25 18.51 -8.36 -2.50
C ILE A 25 17.98 -8.83 -3.87
N GLU A 26 18.85 -9.22 -4.79
CA GLU A 26 18.46 -9.69 -6.13
C GLU A 26 17.52 -10.90 -6.05
N ARG A 27 17.79 -11.83 -5.13
CA ARG A 27 16.87 -12.96 -4.87
C ARG A 27 15.50 -12.49 -4.39
N VAL A 28 15.45 -11.53 -3.47
CA VAL A 28 14.18 -10.96 -2.99
C VAL A 28 13.47 -10.21 -4.11
N GLU A 29 14.19 -9.52 -4.99
CA GLU A 29 13.59 -8.85 -6.15
C GLU A 29 12.99 -9.84 -7.15
N GLU A 30 13.64 -10.99 -7.36
CA GLU A 30 13.10 -12.10 -8.16
C GLU A 30 11.82 -12.67 -7.52
N GLU A 31 11.84 -12.96 -6.22
CA GLU A 31 10.65 -13.43 -5.49
C GLU A 31 9.50 -12.42 -5.55
N ILE A 32 9.79 -11.11 -5.41
CA ILE A 32 8.80 -10.05 -5.55
C ILE A 32 8.20 -10.05 -6.95
N LYS A 33 9.04 -10.20 -7.99
CA LYS A 33 8.57 -10.23 -9.38
C LYS A 33 7.61 -11.39 -9.61
N ASP A 34 7.95 -12.59 -9.13
CA ASP A 34 7.10 -13.77 -9.25
C ASP A 34 5.77 -13.60 -8.51
N LEU A 35 5.81 -13.04 -7.30
CA LEU A 35 4.60 -12.70 -6.54
C LEU A 35 3.74 -11.64 -7.23
N MET A 36 4.36 -10.65 -7.88
CA MET A 36 3.62 -9.66 -8.66
C MET A 36 2.95 -10.29 -9.88
N GLU A 37 3.59 -11.25 -10.54
CA GLU A 37 3.01 -11.94 -11.69
C GLU A 37 1.85 -12.84 -11.27
N ALA A 38 2.04 -13.66 -10.22
CA ALA A 38 0.96 -14.46 -9.64
C ALA A 38 -0.25 -13.60 -9.24
N LYS A 39 0.00 -12.42 -8.65
CA LYS A 39 -1.07 -11.45 -8.33
C LYS A 39 -1.81 -10.94 -9.57
N LYS A 40 -1.12 -10.74 -10.71
CA LYS A 40 -1.78 -10.34 -11.96
C LYS A 40 -2.64 -11.46 -12.52
N GLU A 41 -2.15 -12.70 -12.47
CA GLU A 41 -2.90 -13.88 -12.93
C GLU A 41 -4.23 -14.04 -12.17
N ILE A 42 -4.22 -13.86 -10.84
CA ILE A 42 -5.44 -13.88 -10.01
C ILE A 42 -6.45 -12.81 -10.46
N PHE A 43 -5.99 -11.60 -10.79
CA PHE A 43 -6.88 -10.57 -11.33
C PHE A 43 -7.37 -10.88 -12.74
N ALA A 44 -6.57 -11.58 -13.56
CA ALA A 44 -6.97 -12.00 -14.89
C ALA A 44 -8.04 -13.11 -14.83
N GLU A 45 -7.89 -14.05 -13.91
CA GLU A 45 -8.90 -15.08 -13.60
C GLU A 45 -10.22 -14.43 -13.16
N ALA A 46 -10.16 -13.54 -12.16
CA ALA A 46 -11.34 -12.80 -11.70
C ALA A 46 -12.05 -12.05 -12.83
N LYS A 47 -11.28 -11.46 -13.76
CA LYS A 47 -11.84 -10.82 -14.96
C LYS A 47 -12.52 -11.83 -15.90
N GLY A 48 -11.94 -13.01 -16.07
CA GLY A 48 -12.51 -14.11 -16.85
C GLY A 48 -13.83 -14.63 -16.26
N GLU A 49 -13.97 -14.59 -14.94
CA GLU A 49 -15.22 -14.88 -14.22
C GLU A 49 -16.27 -13.76 -14.31
N GLY A 50 -15.91 -12.61 -14.89
CA GLY A 50 -16.80 -11.46 -15.05
C GLY A 50 -16.79 -10.46 -13.89
N LEU A 51 -15.83 -10.56 -12.97
CA LEU A 51 -15.70 -9.62 -11.85
C LEU A 51 -15.01 -8.31 -12.29
N ASP A 52 -15.43 -7.19 -11.70
CA ASP A 52 -14.76 -5.90 -11.92
C ASP A 52 -13.47 -5.80 -11.09
N VAL A 53 -12.35 -5.96 -11.78
CA VAL A 53 -10.99 -5.85 -11.20
C VAL A 53 -10.74 -4.51 -10.51
N LYS A 54 -11.35 -3.40 -10.96
CA LYS A 54 -11.20 -2.10 -10.30
C LYS A 54 -11.85 -2.11 -8.91
N ILE A 55 -13.04 -2.69 -8.81
CA ILE A 55 -13.74 -2.82 -7.52
C ILE A 55 -12.98 -3.74 -6.58
N LEU A 56 -12.45 -4.86 -7.08
CA LEU A 56 -11.60 -5.76 -6.26
C LEU A 56 -10.35 -5.06 -5.72
N LYS A 57 -9.70 -4.21 -6.52
CA LYS A 57 -8.56 -3.39 -6.06
C LYS A 57 -8.96 -2.38 -4.99
N GLU A 58 -10.13 -1.76 -5.12
CA GLU A 58 -10.65 -0.84 -4.12
C GLU A 58 -10.96 -1.56 -2.81
N ILE A 59 -11.58 -2.75 -2.87
CA ILE A 59 -11.81 -3.60 -1.69
C ILE A 59 -10.48 -3.94 -1.01
N LEU A 60 -9.45 -4.33 -1.77
CA LEU A 60 -8.13 -4.61 -1.19
C LEU A 60 -7.48 -3.39 -0.54
N LYS A 61 -7.70 -2.19 -1.11
CA LYS A 61 -7.21 -0.93 -0.53
C LYS A 61 -7.91 -0.63 0.79
N ILE A 62 -9.24 -0.73 0.83
CA ILE A 62 -10.05 -0.55 2.04
C ILE A 62 -9.62 -1.55 3.13
N ARG A 63 -9.41 -2.82 2.76
CA ARG A 63 -9.01 -3.88 3.70
C ARG A 63 -7.60 -3.72 4.28
N LYS A 64 -6.76 -2.87 3.69
CA LYS A 64 -5.41 -2.56 4.19
C LYS A 64 -5.40 -1.38 5.16
N GLN A 65 -6.47 -0.59 5.19
CA GLN A 65 -6.59 0.50 6.15
C GLN A 65 -6.82 -0.06 7.55
N ASP A 66 -6.42 0.71 8.56
CA ASP A 66 -6.76 0.39 9.94
C ASP A 66 -8.28 0.41 10.09
N LYS A 67 -8.81 -0.58 10.82
CA LYS A 67 -10.26 -0.76 10.93
C LYS A 67 -10.89 0.37 11.74
N ASP A 68 -10.25 0.79 12.82
CA ASP A 68 -10.79 1.81 13.72
C ASP A 68 -10.78 3.16 13.02
N GLU A 69 -9.69 3.50 12.30
CA GLU A 69 -9.61 4.71 11.47
C GLU A 69 -10.69 4.73 10.37
N ARG A 70 -10.95 3.58 9.73
CA ARG A 70 -11.99 3.46 8.70
C ARG A 70 -13.39 3.65 9.29
N ASP A 71 -13.68 3.00 10.40
CA ASP A 71 -15.00 3.05 11.03
C ASP A 71 -15.30 4.47 11.58
N GLU A 72 -14.29 5.18 12.09
CA GLU A 72 -14.39 6.61 12.46
C GLU A 72 -14.68 7.50 11.23
N HIS A 73 -13.92 7.31 10.14
CA HIS A 73 -14.13 8.05 8.90
C HIS A 73 -15.53 7.82 8.31
N GLU A 74 -16.01 6.57 8.27
CA GLU A 74 -17.35 6.23 7.79
C GLU A 74 -18.44 6.90 8.64
N THR A 75 -18.26 6.94 9.96
CA THR A 75 -19.18 7.61 10.89
C THR A 75 -19.25 9.12 10.61
N LEU A 76 -18.09 9.77 10.47
CA LEU A 76 -18.02 11.21 10.18
C LEU A 76 -18.61 11.55 8.81
N LEU A 77 -18.35 10.72 7.80
CA LEU A 77 -18.87 10.90 6.46
C LEU A 77 -20.41 10.82 6.44
N ASP A 78 -21.00 9.83 7.10
CA ASP A 78 -22.45 9.68 7.23
C ASP A 78 -23.08 10.88 7.94
N VAL A 79 -22.46 11.39 9.01
CA VAL A 79 -22.93 12.60 9.71
C VAL A 79 -22.96 13.81 8.75
N TYR A 80 -21.90 14.03 7.97
CA TYR A 80 -21.83 15.17 7.06
C TYR A 80 -22.79 15.05 5.87
N LEU A 81 -22.94 13.85 5.29
CA LEU A 81 -23.92 13.62 4.22
C LEU A 81 -25.35 13.89 4.71
N ARG A 82 -25.71 13.39 5.89
CA ARG A 82 -27.02 13.68 6.50
C ARG A 82 -27.24 15.17 6.76
N ALA A 83 -26.20 15.88 7.18
CA ALA A 83 -26.29 17.32 7.40
C ALA A 83 -26.47 18.12 6.10
N MET A 84 -25.89 17.66 4.99
CA MET A 84 -26.10 18.26 3.66
C MET A 84 -27.50 17.99 3.10
N ASP A 85 -28.03 16.78 3.35
CA ASP A 85 -29.36 16.38 2.90
C ASP A 85 -30.47 16.92 3.81
N ALA A 86 -30.13 17.36 5.02
CA ALA A 86 -31.07 18.03 5.90
C ALA A 86 -31.53 19.34 5.24
N PRO A 87 -32.85 19.59 5.14
CA PRO A 87 -33.34 20.85 4.61
C PRO A 87 -32.76 21.99 5.44
N SER A 88 -32.20 23.00 4.77
CA SER A 88 -31.66 24.20 5.42
C SER A 88 -32.66 24.73 6.43
N SER A 89 -32.40 24.54 7.72
CA SER A 89 -33.19 25.17 8.77
C SER A 89 -32.74 26.63 8.89
N ALA A 90 -32.92 27.41 7.84
CA ALA A 90 -33.08 28.84 8.02
C ALA A 90 -34.46 29.03 8.66
N PRO A 91 -34.56 29.52 9.91
CA PRO A 91 -35.83 30.08 10.33
C PRO A 91 -36.01 31.31 9.43
N LEU A 92 -36.89 31.21 8.44
CA LEU A 92 -37.51 32.39 7.86
C LEU A 92 -38.24 33.06 9.03
N ALA A 93 -37.52 33.97 9.69
CA ALA A 93 -38.06 34.92 10.63
C ALA A 93 -38.94 35.89 9.84
N GLU A 94 -40.13 35.43 9.49
CA GLU A 94 -41.29 36.26 9.19
C GLU A 94 -42.43 35.75 10.07
N ALA A 95 -42.40 36.19 11.33
CA ALA A 95 -43.59 36.22 12.16
C ALA A 95 -44.06 37.68 12.21
N ALA A 96 -45.15 37.92 11.46
CA ALA A 96 -46.23 38.90 11.61
C ALA A 96 -45.90 40.32 12.12
#